data_AF-A0AAN5CS04-F1
#
_entry.id   AF-A0AAN5CS04-F1
#
_cell.length_a   1.000
_cell.length_b   1.000
_cell.length_c   1.000
_cell.angle_alpha   90.00
_cell.angle_beta   90.00
_cell.angle_gamma   90.00
#
_symmetry.space_group_name_H-M   'P 1'
#
loop_
_entity.id
_entity.type
_entity.pdbx_description
1 polymer ?
#
loop_
_entity_poly.entity_id
_entity_poly.type
_entity_poly.pdbx_seq_one_letter_code
_entity_poly.pdbx_strand_id
1 'polypeptide(L)'
;MPYIYIEGTFDNFPCTVSLDRNVSETEEILNALLIDKKNSSDFKGYGGEGHYAKFTARHRTGMGALHDLERIGWKLASMTISHGEGYIWILHKESA
;
A
#
# COMPACT_ATOMS: atom_id res chain seq x y z
N MET A 1 -0.18 12.34 -9.56
CA MET A 1 0.89 11.36 -9.27
C MET A 1 0.26 10.25 -8.44
N PRO A 2 0.47 8.98 -8.78
CA PRO A 2 -0.16 7.88 -8.07
C PRO A 2 0.43 7.70 -6.67
N TYR A 3 -0.43 7.39 -5.70
CA TYR A 3 -0.03 7.08 -4.33
C TYR A 3 -0.41 5.65 -3.95
N ILE A 4 0.42 5.04 -3.10
CA ILE A 4 0.13 3.78 -2.41
C ILE A 4 0.04 4.07 -0.92
N TYR A 5 -0.97 3.48 -0.27
CA TYR A 5 -1.10 3.52 1.17
C TYR A 5 -0.89 2.12 1.74
N ILE A 6 0.04 1.98 2.68
CA ILE A 6 0.17 0.76 3.49
C ILE A 6 -0.35 1.09 4.88
N GLU A 7 -1.24 0.26 5.42
CA GLU A 7 -1.72 0.35 6.79
C GLU A 7 -1.36 -0.95 7.52
N GLY A 8 -0.65 -0.87 8.63
CA GLY A 8 -0.20 -2.05 9.38
C GLY A 8 0.75 -1.71 10.51
N THR A 9 1.38 -2.71 11.09
CA THR A 9 2.41 -2.51 12.13
C THR A 9 3.80 -2.80 11.59
N PHE A 10 4.86 -2.46 12.34
CA PHE A 10 6.23 -2.79 11.93
C PHE A 10 6.48 -4.30 11.84
N ASP A 11 6.06 -5.04 12.87
CA ASP A 11 6.50 -6.43 13.08
C ASP A 11 5.37 -7.46 13.04
N ASN A 12 4.09 -7.04 13.08
CA ASN A 12 2.95 -7.96 13.04
C ASN A 12 2.27 -8.00 11.67
N PHE A 13 1.83 -9.21 11.33
CA PHE A 13 0.94 -9.48 10.21
C PHE A 13 -0.53 -9.30 10.62
N PRO A 14 -1.45 -9.09 9.68
CA PRO A 14 -1.21 -8.73 8.27
C PRO A 14 -1.08 -7.21 8.10
N CYS A 15 -0.55 -6.76 6.96
CA CYS A 15 -0.75 -5.39 6.52
C CYS A 15 -1.82 -5.28 5.43
N THR A 16 -2.38 -4.09 5.33
CA THR A 16 -3.34 -3.67 4.32
C THR A 16 -2.62 -2.75 3.35
N VAL A 17 -2.90 -2.91 2.06
CA VAL A 17 -2.34 -2.06 1.00
C VAL A 17 -3.49 -1.52 0.16
N SER A 18 -3.51 -0.20 -0.06
CA SER A 18 -4.50 0.48 -0.89
C SER A 18 -3.81 1.10 -2.10
N LEU A 19 -4.22 0.68 -3.29
CA LEU A 19 -3.62 1.05 -4.57
C LEU A 19 -4.63 1.86 -5.39
N ASP A 20 -4.20 2.96 -6.00
CA ASP A 20 -5.06 3.70 -6.94
C ASP A 20 -5.35 2.80 -8.15
N ARG A 21 -6.63 2.67 -8.53
CA ARG A 21 -7.08 1.82 -9.63
C ARG A 21 -6.51 2.21 -10.99
N ASN A 22 -6.07 3.45 -11.16
CA ASN A 22 -5.48 3.96 -12.39
C ASN A 22 -3.97 3.68 -12.49
N VAL A 23 -3.38 3.00 -11.50
CA VAL A 23 -1.97 2.61 -11.55
C VAL A 23 -1.81 1.45 -12.54
N SER A 24 -1.27 1.77 -13.71
CA SER A 24 -0.92 0.80 -14.77
C SER A 24 0.02 -0.31 -14.33
N GLU A 25 0.66 -0.15 -13.16
CA GLU A 25 1.65 -1.06 -12.56
C GLU A 25 1.06 -1.99 -11.48
N THR A 26 -0.28 -2.09 -11.41
CA THR A 26 -0.97 -2.88 -10.37
C THR A 26 -0.41 -4.31 -10.27
N GLU A 27 -0.08 -4.99 -11.38
CA GLU A 27 0.46 -6.36 -11.33
C GLU A 27 1.89 -6.44 -10.77
N GLU A 28 2.76 -5.46 -11.02
CA GLU A 28 4.12 -5.41 -10.44
C GLU A 28 4.04 -5.29 -8.91
N ILE A 29 3.15 -4.42 -8.44
CA ILE A 29 2.89 -4.19 -7.02
C ILE A 29 2.29 -5.44 -6.35
N LEU A 30 1.28 -6.05 -6.97
CA LEU A 30 0.66 -7.26 -6.45
C LEU A 30 1.68 -8.41 -6.34
N ASN A 31 2.56 -8.56 -7.33
CA ASN A 31 3.63 -9.56 -7.31
C ASN A 31 4.67 -9.27 -6.23
N ALA A 32 5.12 -8.01 -6.08
CA ALA A 32 6.07 -7.63 -5.03
C ALA A 32 5.52 -7.94 -3.63
N LEU A 33 4.22 -7.73 -3.41
CA LEU A 33 3.56 -7.91 -2.13
C LEU A 33 2.95 -9.31 -1.91
N LEU A 34 3.05 -10.20 -2.90
CA LEU A 34 2.42 -11.53 -2.91
C LEU A 34 0.92 -11.49 -2.62
N ILE A 35 0.22 -10.52 -3.21
CA ILE A 35 -1.21 -10.29 -3.01
C ILE A 35 -2.02 -10.97 -4.11
N ASP A 36 -3.01 -11.78 -3.73
CA ASP A 36 -4.01 -12.30 -4.67
C ASP A 36 -5.11 -11.26 -4.91
N LYS A 37 -5.29 -10.88 -6.18
CA LYS A 37 -6.27 -9.90 -6.67
C LYS A 37 -7.73 -10.28 -6.34
N LYS A 38 -8.00 -11.56 -6.07
CA LYS A 38 -9.34 -12.07 -5.74
C LYS A 38 -9.92 -11.52 -4.43
N ASN A 39 -9.10 -10.93 -3.56
CA ASN A 39 -9.52 -10.37 -2.28
C ASN A 39 -9.41 -8.83 -2.25
N SER A 40 -9.91 -8.17 -3.29
CA SER A 40 -9.97 -6.70 -3.32
C SER A 40 -11.34 -6.18 -2.90
N SER A 41 -11.33 -5.07 -2.15
CA SER A 41 -12.54 -4.30 -1.82
C SER A 41 -12.34 -2.84 -2.21
N ASP A 42 -13.42 -2.17 -2.60
CA ASP A 42 -13.35 -0.75 -2.95
C ASP A 42 -13.31 0.15 -1.74
N PHE A 43 -12.43 1.14 -1.81
CA PHE A 43 -12.22 2.11 -0.75
C PHE A 43 -12.04 3.50 -1.36
N LYS A 44 -12.69 4.50 -0.74
CA LYS A 44 -12.42 5.91 -1.02
C LYS A 44 -11.18 6.30 -0.23
N GLY A 45 -10.14 6.76 -0.93
CA GLY A 45 -8.84 7.07 -0.31
C GLY A 45 -8.93 8.09 0.82
N TYR A 46 -7.87 8.17 1.62
CA TYR A 46 -7.74 9.18 2.68
C TYR A 46 -7.69 10.57 2.03
N GLY A 47 -8.78 11.34 2.15
CA GLY A 47 -8.95 12.64 1.49
C GLY A 47 -10.19 12.73 0.58
N GLY A 48 -10.89 11.62 0.34
CA GLY A 48 -12.18 11.60 -0.38
C GLY A 48 -12.08 11.69 -1.92
N GLU A 49 -10.89 11.97 -2.45
CA GLU A 49 -10.60 11.98 -3.88
C GLU A 49 -9.85 10.70 -4.29
N GLY A 50 -10.32 10.02 -5.34
CA GLY A 50 -9.71 8.79 -5.90
C GLY A 50 -10.39 7.47 -5.48
N HIS A 51 -10.42 6.51 -6.42
CA HIS A 51 -10.91 5.15 -6.19
C HIS A 51 -9.72 4.20 -6.00
N TYR A 52 -9.60 3.63 -4.81
CA TYR A 52 -8.53 2.71 -4.45
C TYR A 52 -9.07 1.29 -4.34
N ALA A 53 -8.27 0.33 -4.80
CA ALA A 53 -8.46 -1.07 -4.49
C ALA A 53 -7.68 -1.39 -3.21
N LYS A 54 -8.37 -1.88 -2.19
CA LYS A 54 -7.81 -2.30 -0.91
C LYS A 54 -7.54 -3.80 -0.95
N PHE A 55 -6.35 -4.19 -0.52
CA PHE A 55 -5.89 -5.57 -0.48
C PHE A 55 -5.28 -5.89 0.89
N THR A 56 -5.36 -7.16 1.30
CA THR A 56 -4.69 -7.64 2.51
C THR A 56 -3.51 -8.54 2.15
N ALA A 57 -2.31 -8.10 2.52
CA ALA A 57 -1.08 -8.90 2.40
C ALA A 57 -0.91 -9.76 3.66
N ARG A 58 -1.51 -10.95 3.66
CA ARG A 58 -1.61 -11.82 4.85
C ARG A 58 -0.26 -12.26 5.43
N HIS A 59 0.79 -12.20 4.61
CA HIS A 59 2.14 -12.65 4.95
C HIS A 59 3.17 -11.51 4.85
N ARG A 60 2.72 -10.25 4.98
CA ARG A 60 3.59 -9.07 5.08
C ARG A 60 3.24 -8.23 6.30
N THR A 61 4.27 -7.78 7.00
CA THR A 61 4.15 -6.66 7.95
C THR A 61 4.12 -5.35 7.16
N GLY A 62 3.73 -4.25 7.79
CA GLY A 62 3.75 -2.94 7.14
C GLY A 62 5.15 -2.54 6.67
N MET A 63 6.16 -2.81 7.51
CA MET A 63 7.56 -2.54 7.18
C MET A 63 8.09 -3.44 6.04
N GLY A 64 7.69 -4.71 6.03
CA GLY A 64 8.03 -5.64 4.95
C GLY A 64 7.46 -5.20 3.61
N ALA A 65 6.19 -4.78 3.59
CA ALA A 65 5.56 -4.23 2.40
C ALA A 65 6.22 -2.93 1.91
N LEU A 66 6.61 -2.04 2.83
CA LEU A 66 7.37 -0.83 2.48
C LEU A 66 8.68 -1.17 1.77
N HIS A 67 9.51 -2.07 2.33
CA HIS A 67 10.77 -2.46 1.71
C HIS A 67 10.58 -3.14 0.35
N ASP A 68 9.55 -3.97 0.20
CA ASP A 68 9.25 -4.62 -1.08
C ASP A 68 8.87 -3.59 -2.16
N LEU A 69 8.12 -2.54 -1.80
CA LEU A 69 7.78 -1.44 -2.70
C LEU A 69 8.98 -0.53 -3.02
N GLU A 70 9.87 -0.29 -2.06
CA GLU A 70 11.09 0.50 -2.28
C GLU A 70 12.03 -0.14 -3.31
N ARG A 71 12.07 -1.49 -3.35
CA ARG A 71 12.86 -2.24 -4.34
C ARG A 71 12.38 -2.06 -5.78
N ILE A 72 11.09 -1.78 -5.97
CA ILE A 72 10.49 -1.53 -7.29
C ILE A 72 10.28 -0.03 -7.58
N GLY A 73 10.98 0.83 -6.81
CA GLY A 73 11.09 2.26 -7.12
C GLY A 73 10.05 3.17 -6.47
N TRP A 74 9.22 2.66 -5.56
CA TRP A 74 8.37 3.54 -4.74
C TRP A 74 9.16 4.15 -3.59
N LYS A 75 8.81 5.36 -3.19
CA LYS A 75 9.49 6.09 -2.12
C LYS A 75 8.49 6.51 -1.05
N LEU A 76 8.92 6.42 0.20
CA LEU A 76 8.13 6.91 1.33
C LEU A 76 8.00 8.43 1.25
N ALA A 77 6.79 8.91 1.03
CA ALA A 77 6.47 10.34 1.06
C ALA A 77 6.24 10.83 2.50
N SER A 78 5.51 10.02 3.28
CA SER A 78 5.10 10.35 4.65
C SER A 78 4.69 9.10 5.41
N MET A 79 4.77 9.16 6.74
CA MET A 79 4.29 8.14 7.66
C MET A 79 3.51 8.79 8.79
N THR A 80 2.33 8.26 9.11
CA THR A 80 1.50 8.73 10.22
C THR A 80 0.99 7.57 11.07
N ILE A 81 0.53 7.85 12.28
CA ILE A 81 -0.03 6.85 13.20
C ILE A 81 -1.51 6.63 12.82
N SER A 82 -1.93 5.37 12.70
CA SER A 82 -3.34 5.03 12.53
C SER A 82 -4.06 5.00 13.89
N HIS A 83 -5.36 5.27 13.90
CA HIS A 83 -6.17 5.41 15.13
C HIS A 83 -6.29 4.15 16.01
N GLY A 84 -5.57 3.05 15.72
CA GLY A 84 -5.71 1.77 16.41
C GLY A 84 -4.42 0.96 16.53
N GLU A 85 -3.28 1.62 16.81
CA GLU A 85 -1.96 0.99 17.06
C GLU A 85 -1.18 0.53 15.81
N GLY A 86 -1.46 1.13 14.66
CA GLY A 86 -0.70 0.92 13.43
C GLY A 86 -0.07 2.19 12.88
N TYR A 87 0.55 2.06 11.72
CA TYR A 87 1.09 3.15 10.93
C TYR A 87 0.45 3.13 9.55
N ILE A 88 0.30 4.31 8.98
CA ILE A 88 -0.03 4.51 7.57
C ILE A 88 1.23 5.03 6.91
N TRP A 89 1.80 4.25 5.99
CA TRP A 89 2.87 4.68 5.10
C TRP A 89 2.26 5.14 3.78
N ILE A 90 2.61 6.35 3.35
CA ILE A 90 2.17 6.94 2.10
C ILE A 90 3.39 6.93 1.17
N LEU A 91 3.27 6.20 0.07
CA LEU A 91 4.34 6.08 -0.92
C LEU A 91 3.93 6.74 -2.22
N HIS A 92 4.91 7.31 -2.92
CA HIS A 92 4.77 7.83 -4.26
C HIS A 92 5.91 7.29 -5.14
N LYS A 93 5.68 7.23 -6.44
CA LYS A 93 6.77 7.03 -7.40
C LYS A 93 7.26 8.42 -7.82
N GLU A 94 8.53 8.71 -7.60
CA GLU A 94 9.14 9.90 -8.20
C GLU A 94 9.07 9.74 -9.72
N SER A 95 8.47 10.71 -10.40
CA SER A 95 8.59 10.80 -11.85
C SER A 95 10.04 11.15 -12.16
N ALA A 96 10.71 10.29 -12.94
CA ALA A 96 11.97 10.65 -13.59
C ALA A 96 11.84 11.94 -14.42
#